data_AF-A0A836IWR6-F1
#
_entry.id   AF-A0A836IWR6-F1
#
_cell.length_a   1.000
_cell.length_b   1.000
_cell.length_c   1.000
_cell.angle_alpha   90.00
_cell.angle_beta   90.00
_cell.angle_gamma   90.00
#
_symmetry.space_group_name_H-M   'P 1'
#
loop_
_entity.id
_entity.type
_entity.pdbx_description
1 polymer ?
#
loop_
_entity_poly.entity_id
_entity_poly.type
_entity_poly.pdbx_seq_one_letter_code
_entity_poly.pdbx_strand_id
1 'polypeptide(L)'
;MSLAASRTLLQQVKETAAALDWMRRIAARVPESGLSGSQLQALLDDELPSFSPSEVGALTLKEAVLKFPHLLTVEAGNQSHVQWHVRPVQSPETQEKRASSSPMPPEKNALSLMRLQQFCAKRARLHHNTYMPLEYVLAKTKIDDVNMVDVVLSNPDAALDVQAGVRIKPKRTPRAVVAFVDGDVLPAVAVNEMCNELNVLKESSIVTIVRQPDSNPLSDVDIVCPAVIPTYLSIERHARELRLRKPDVRHDIVYMCAASQFDIYADRVAFLNSFPDADVYVCCPSMIALVNAKKVIAYQ
;
A
#
# COMPACT_ATOMS: atom_id res chain seq x y z
N MET A 1 36.56 -39.15 -10.76
CA MET A 1 36.74 -37.71 -11.10
C MET A 1 35.69 -37.36 -12.15
N SER A 2 34.72 -36.47 -11.98
CA SER A 2 34.33 -35.67 -10.81
C SER A 2 32.83 -35.33 -10.93
N LEU A 3 31.97 -36.08 -10.23
CA LEU A 3 30.54 -35.73 -10.00
C LEU A 3 30.40 -34.37 -9.28
N ALA A 4 31.47 -33.88 -8.64
CA ALA A 4 31.52 -32.57 -8.03
C ALA A 4 31.52 -31.44 -9.08
N ALA A 5 32.23 -31.60 -10.21
CA ALA A 5 32.30 -30.57 -11.26
C ALA A 5 30.95 -30.35 -11.97
N SER A 6 30.16 -31.41 -12.17
CA SER A 6 28.82 -31.30 -12.77
C SER A 6 27.79 -30.70 -11.82
N ARG A 7 27.94 -30.88 -10.49
CA ARG A 7 27.09 -30.22 -9.49
C ARG A 7 27.39 -28.72 -9.39
N THR A 8 28.65 -28.31 -9.42
CA THR A 8 29.00 -26.87 -9.45
C THR A 8 28.49 -26.17 -10.71
N LEU A 9 28.56 -26.82 -11.88
CA LEU A 9 28.01 -26.26 -13.13
C LEU A 9 26.49 -26.13 -13.09
N LEU A 10 25.76 -27.13 -12.58
CA LEU A 10 24.30 -27.05 -12.44
C LEU A 10 23.85 -26.01 -11.41
N GLN A 11 24.66 -25.79 -10.37
CA GLN A 11 24.41 -24.76 -9.36
C GLN A 11 24.68 -23.36 -9.92
N GLN A 12 25.78 -23.17 -10.65
CA GLN A 12 26.05 -21.93 -11.40
C GLN A 12 24.98 -21.61 -12.45
N VAL A 13 24.43 -22.61 -13.15
CA VAL A 13 23.38 -22.40 -14.16
C VAL A 13 22.05 -21.98 -13.50
N LYS A 14 21.73 -22.52 -12.32
CA LYS A 14 20.54 -22.10 -11.56
C LYS A 14 20.69 -20.71 -10.95
N GLU A 15 21.87 -20.40 -10.41
CA GLU A 15 22.19 -19.08 -9.85
C GLU A 15 22.21 -18.00 -10.95
N THR A 16 22.73 -18.31 -12.14
CA THR A 16 22.70 -17.37 -13.28
C THR A 16 21.31 -17.20 -13.91
N ALA A 17 20.45 -18.23 -13.89
CA ALA A 17 19.07 -18.10 -14.36
C ALA A 17 18.20 -17.28 -13.41
N ALA A 18 18.34 -17.48 -12.10
CA ALA A 18 17.74 -16.61 -11.10
C ALA A 18 18.28 -15.18 -11.23
N ALA A 19 19.58 -15.06 -11.53
CA ALA A 19 20.21 -13.77 -11.69
C ALA A 19 19.67 -12.96 -12.88
N LEU A 20 19.43 -13.67 -13.97
CA LEU A 20 18.92 -13.10 -15.21
C LEU A 20 17.44 -12.73 -15.10
N ASP A 21 16.63 -13.49 -14.37
CA ASP A 21 15.22 -13.17 -14.14
C ASP A 21 15.05 -11.87 -13.33
N TRP A 22 15.85 -11.67 -12.28
CA TRP A 22 15.77 -10.42 -11.53
C TRP A 22 16.33 -9.24 -12.33
N MET A 23 17.40 -9.43 -13.10
CA MET A 23 17.93 -8.36 -13.96
C MET A 23 16.90 -7.88 -14.98
N ARG A 24 16.05 -8.78 -15.49
CA ARG A 24 14.92 -8.40 -16.35
C ARG A 24 13.86 -7.59 -15.59
N ARG A 25 13.55 -7.97 -14.35
CA ARG A 25 12.60 -7.22 -13.50
C ARG A 25 13.10 -5.83 -13.17
N ILE A 26 14.38 -5.70 -12.82
CA ILE A 26 15.02 -4.42 -12.56
C ILE A 26 15.04 -3.58 -13.84
N ALA A 27 15.43 -4.16 -14.99
CA ALA A 27 15.42 -3.46 -16.27
C ALA A 27 14.04 -2.93 -16.66
N ALA A 28 12.97 -3.67 -16.40
CA ALA A 28 11.60 -3.25 -16.65
C ALA A 28 11.13 -2.07 -15.75
N ARG A 29 11.80 -1.84 -14.61
CA ARG A 29 11.51 -0.75 -13.69
C ARG A 29 12.41 0.47 -13.88
N VAL A 30 13.47 0.36 -14.68
CA VAL A 30 14.30 1.52 -15.02
C VAL A 30 13.53 2.39 -16.01
N PRO A 31 13.19 3.65 -15.66
CA PRO A 31 12.53 4.57 -16.59
C PRO A 31 13.44 4.87 -17.79
N GLU A 32 12.85 5.24 -18.93
CA GLU A 32 13.60 5.58 -20.15
C GLU A 32 14.57 6.75 -19.95
N SER A 33 14.27 7.66 -19.00
CA SER A 33 15.17 8.74 -18.59
C SER A 33 16.50 8.25 -18.00
N GLY A 34 16.51 7.01 -17.50
CA GLY A 34 17.61 6.37 -16.79
C GLY A 34 17.63 6.65 -15.29
N LEU A 35 18.43 5.88 -14.56
CA LEU A 35 18.69 6.01 -13.12
C LEU A 35 20.17 6.23 -12.87
N SER A 36 20.52 6.96 -11.81
CA SER A 36 21.90 6.97 -11.31
C SER A 36 22.25 5.63 -10.66
N GLY A 37 23.54 5.31 -10.55
CA GLY A 37 24.00 4.11 -9.84
C GLY A 37 23.50 4.02 -8.39
N SER A 38 23.36 5.15 -7.69
CA SER A 38 22.81 5.18 -6.32
C SER A 38 21.30 4.92 -6.28
N GLN A 39 20.55 5.42 -7.28
CA GLN A 39 19.12 5.14 -7.41
C GLN A 39 18.88 3.67 -7.78
N LEU A 40 19.74 3.10 -8.62
CA LEU A 40 19.69 1.68 -8.93
C LEU A 40 19.99 0.81 -7.71
N GLN A 41 20.97 1.19 -6.88
CA GLN A 41 21.25 0.49 -5.63
C GLN A 41 20.04 0.53 -4.69
N ALA A 42 19.39 1.70 -4.52
CA ALA A 42 18.19 1.80 -3.70
C ALA A 42 17.05 0.92 -4.23
N LEU A 43 16.85 0.88 -5.56
CA LEU A 43 15.86 0.00 -6.19
C LEU A 43 16.16 -1.49 -5.94
N LEU A 44 17.44 -1.86 -5.90
CA LEU A 44 17.85 -3.23 -5.57
C LEU A 44 17.64 -3.56 -4.11
N ASP A 45 17.95 -2.63 -3.20
CA ASP A 45 17.74 -2.83 -1.77
C ASP A 45 16.25 -3.01 -1.44
N ASP A 46 15.35 -2.34 -2.17
CA ASP A 46 13.90 -2.45 -2.02
C ASP A 46 13.33 -3.77 -2.57
N GLU A 47 13.75 -4.18 -3.78
CA GLU A 47 13.15 -5.33 -4.49
C GLU A 47 13.88 -6.64 -4.20
N LEU A 48 15.18 -6.59 -3.87
CA LEU A 48 16.02 -7.75 -3.66
C LEU A 48 17.15 -7.47 -2.64
N PRO A 49 16.82 -7.25 -1.35
CA PRO A 49 17.78 -6.86 -0.31
C PRO A 49 18.89 -7.89 -0.05
N SER A 50 18.72 -9.13 -0.51
CA SER A 50 19.73 -10.19 -0.41
C SER A 50 20.71 -10.23 -1.59
N PHE A 51 20.51 -9.41 -2.62
CA PHE A 51 21.33 -9.43 -3.81
C PHE A 51 22.78 -9.03 -3.52
N SER A 52 23.72 -9.84 -3.99
CA SER A 52 25.13 -9.50 -4.01
C SER A 52 25.68 -9.55 -5.44
N PRO A 53 26.47 -8.55 -5.89
CA PRO A 53 27.16 -8.59 -7.18
C PRO A 53 27.97 -9.88 -7.40
N SER A 54 28.43 -10.51 -6.32
CA SER A 54 29.17 -11.78 -6.39
C SER A 54 28.35 -12.93 -6.99
N GLU A 55 27.02 -12.89 -6.90
CA GLU A 55 26.10 -13.90 -7.46
C GLU A 55 26.16 -13.96 -9.00
N VAL A 56 26.57 -12.86 -9.64
CA VAL A 56 26.80 -12.79 -11.08
C VAL A 56 28.29 -12.74 -11.45
N GLY A 57 29.16 -13.07 -10.48
CA GLY A 57 30.60 -13.01 -10.66
C GLY A 57 31.15 -11.60 -10.88
N ALA A 58 30.50 -10.59 -10.28
CA ALA A 58 30.94 -9.19 -10.30
C ALA A 58 31.39 -8.74 -8.90
N LEU A 59 32.33 -7.80 -8.83
CA LEU A 59 32.78 -7.22 -7.56
C LEU A 59 32.00 -5.96 -7.19
N THR A 60 31.41 -5.30 -8.18
CA THR A 60 30.62 -4.08 -7.99
C THR A 60 29.28 -4.16 -8.71
N LEU A 61 28.30 -3.39 -8.25
CA LEU A 61 27.00 -3.31 -8.91
C LEU A 61 27.12 -2.85 -10.37
N LYS A 62 28.03 -1.91 -10.65
CA LYS A 62 28.29 -1.45 -12.02
C LYS A 62 28.77 -2.59 -12.92
N GLU A 63 29.69 -3.42 -12.42
CA GLU A 63 30.15 -4.62 -13.13
C GLU A 63 29.02 -5.64 -13.31
N ALA A 64 28.18 -5.83 -12.30
CA ALA A 64 27.02 -6.71 -12.37
C ALA A 64 26.06 -6.27 -13.49
N VAL A 65 25.79 -4.97 -13.61
CA VAL A 65 24.95 -4.42 -14.69
C VAL A 65 25.58 -4.60 -16.07
N LEU A 66 26.90 -4.36 -16.18
CA LEU A 66 27.64 -4.53 -17.43
C LEU A 66 27.68 -5.98 -17.95
N LYS A 67 27.39 -6.98 -17.10
CA LYS A 67 27.24 -8.39 -17.53
C LYS A 67 25.96 -8.63 -18.32
N PHE A 68 24.99 -7.70 -18.31
CA PHE A 68 23.71 -7.83 -19.01
C PHE A 68 23.48 -6.66 -19.99
N PRO A 69 24.36 -6.48 -20.99
CA PRO A 69 24.31 -5.35 -21.93
C PRO A 69 23.11 -5.41 -22.89
N HIS A 70 22.35 -6.51 -22.89
CA HIS A 70 21.13 -6.70 -23.66
C HIS A 70 19.87 -6.22 -22.91
N LEU A 71 19.99 -5.93 -21.61
CA LEU A 71 18.90 -5.41 -20.78
C LEU A 71 19.13 -3.96 -20.38
N LEU A 72 20.37 -3.63 -20.02
CA LEU A 72 20.73 -2.32 -19.48
C LEU A 72 22.00 -1.79 -20.14
N THR A 73 21.99 -0.50 -20.46
CA THR A 73 23.16 0.25 -20.95
C THR A 73 23.64 1.20 -19.87
N VAL A 74 24.95 1.25 -19.65
CA VAL A 74 25.57 2.17 -18.69
C VAL A 74 26.19 3.35 -19.44
N GLU A 75 25.69 4.55 -19.17
CA GLU A 75 26.27 5.80 -19.65
C GLU A 75 27.19 6.39 -18.57
N ALA A 76 28.41 6.76 -18.95
CA ALA A 76 29.30 7.51 -18.07
C ALA A 76 28.84 8.97 -18.03
N GLY A 77 28.61 9.53 -16.84
CA GLY A 77 28.27 10.94 -16.70
C GLY A 77 29.40 11.83 -17.23
N ASN A 78 29.04 12.88 -17.96
CA ASN A 78 29.99 13.80 -18.62
C ASN A 78 30.76 14.74 -17.66
N GLN A 79 30.77 14.46 -16.36
CA GLN A 79 31.49 15.27 -15.39
C GLN A 79 32.14 14.34 -14.35
N SER A 80 33.48 14.32 -14.40
CA SER A 80 34.42 13.95 -13.33
C SER A 80 33.89 13.04 -12.22
N HIS A 81 34.27 11.76 -12.29
CA HIS A 81 34.30 10.75 -11.23
C HIS A 81 33.12 10.75 -10.23
N VAL A 82 32.19 9.81 -10.47
CA VAL A 82 31.43 8.96 -9.51
C VAL A 82 30.00 8.69 -9.99
N GLN A 83 29.43 9.51 -10.89
CA GLN A 83 28.03 9.35 -11.31
C GLN A 83 27.92 8.66 -12.68
N TRP A 84 27.54 7.39 -12.66
CA TRP A 84 27.14 6.62 -13.85
C TRP A 84 25.63 6.47 -13.88
N HIS A 85 25.06 6.44 -15.08
CA HIS A 85 23.64 6.29 -15.32
C HIS A 85 23.33 4.98 -16.03
N VAL A 86 22.16 4.42 -15.77
CA VAL A 86 21.69 3.16 -16.32
C VAL A 86 20.38 3.40 -17.06
N ARG A 87 20.29 2.92 -18.29
CA ARG A 87 19.09 2.99 -19.13
C ARG A 87 18.71 1.61 -19.64
N PRO A 88 17.41 1.33 -19.85
CA PRO A 88 17.00 0.11 -20.53
C PRO A 88 17.49 0.12 -21.99
N VAL A 89 17.88 -1.04 -22.51
CA VAL A 89 18.26 -1.21 -23.91
C VAL A 89 16.99 -1.18 -24.77
N GLN A 90 16.88 -0.20 -25.66
CA GLN A 90 15.81 -0.16 -26.64
C GLN A 90 16.08 -1.23 -27.71
N SER A 91 15.37 -2.36 -27.67
CA SER A 91 15.45 -3.33 -28.76
C SER A 91 14.61 -2.85 -29.95
N PRO A 92 15.13 -2.88 -31.19
CA PRO A 92 14.38 -2.50 -32.38
C PRO A 92 13.17 -3.41 -32.68
N GLU A 93 13.08 -4.58 -32.05
CA GLU A 93 11.91 -5.48 -32.14
C GLU A 93 10.64 -4.90 -31.46
N THR A 94 10.77 -3.83 -30.69
CA THR A 94 9.64 -3.19 -30.00
C THR A 94 8.87 -2.20 -30.89
N GLN A 95 9.36 -1.91 -32.11
CA GLN A 95 8.68 -1.03 -33.06
C GLN A 95 7.82 -1.79 -34.10
N GLU A 96 8.09 -3.07 -34.37
CA GLU A 96 7.37 -3.87 -35.38
C GLU A 96 6.26 -4.78 -34.84
N LYS A 97 6.21 -5.06 -33.53
CA LYS A 97 5.06 -5.77 -32.91
C LYS A 97 3.80 -4.90 -32.72
N ARG A 98 3.76 -3.71 -33.35
CA ARG A 98 2.54 -2.89 -33.51
C ARG A 98 1.74 -3.19 -34.77
N ALA A 99 2.16 -4.15 -35.59
CA ALA A 99 1.36 -4.69 -36.67
C ALA A 99 1.29 -6.21 -36.56
N SER A 100 0.08 -6.75 -36.42
CA SER A 100 -0.25 -8.18 -36.34
C SER A 100 -0.06 -8.86 -34.97
N SER A 101 -1.10 -8.78 -34.14
CA SER A 101 -1.67 -10.00 -33.58
C SER A 101 -3.20 -9.87 -33.50
N SER A 102 -3.86 -10.82 -34.14
CA SER A 102 -5.31 -11.03 -34.12
C SER A 102 -5.80 -11.36 -32.69
N PRO A 103 -7.08 -11.10 -32.37
CA PRO A 103 -7.58 -10.91 -31.00
C PRO A 103 -8.10 -12.19 -30.34
N MET A 104 -8.03 -12.25 -29.02
CA MET A 104 -8.81 -13.19 -28.20
C MET A 104 -9.21 -12.54 -26.86
N PRO A 105 -10.38 -12.90 -26.29
CA PRO A 105 -11.70 -12.49 -26.70
C PRO A 105 -12.14 -11.19 -25.96
N PRO A 106 -12.70 -10.19 -26.67
CA PRO A 106 -13.03 -8.87 -26.12
C PRO A 106 -14.20 -8.84 -25.13
N GLU A 107 -15.03 -9.89 -25.03
CA GLU A 107 -16.33 -9.80 -24.34
C GLU A 107 -16.23 -9.79 -22.81
N LYS A 108 -15.34 -10.60 -22.22
CA LYS A 108 -15.22 -10.71 -20.75
C LYS A 108 -14.67 -9.42 -20.13
N ASN A 109 -13.69 -8.82 -20.80
CA ASN A 109 -13.06 -7.58 -20.36
C ASN A 109 -13.95 -6.37 -20.62
N ALA A 110 -14.68 -6.34 -21.74
CA ALA A 110 -15.67 -5.29 -22.02
C ALA A 110 -16.79 -5.25 -20.96
N LEU A 111 -17.35 -6.40 -20.59
CA LEU A 111 -18.37 -6.48 -19.53
C LEU A 111 -17.84 -6.06 -18.17
N SER A 112 -16.62 -6.46 -17.84
CA SER A 112 -15.98 -6.10 -16.56
C SER A 112 -15.67 -4.60 -16.50
N LEU A 113 -15.17 -4.01 -17.59
CA LEU A 113 -14.93 -2.57 -17.70
C LEU A 113 -16.24 -1.78 -17.60
N MET A 114 -17.30 -2.25 -18.26
CA MET A 114 -18.62 -1.62 -18.19
C MET A 114 -19.20 -1.63 -16.78
N ARG A 115 -19.03 -2.73 -16.02
CA ARG A 115 -19.43 -2.80 -14.60
C ARG A 115 -18.65 -1.82 -13.74
N LEU A 116 -17.35 -1.70 -13.99
CA LEU A 116 -16.45 -0.75 -13.34
C LEU A 116 -16.91 0.70 -13.58
N GLN A 117 -17.16 1.05 -14.85
CA GLN A 117 -17.70 2.35 -15.27
C GLN A 117 -19.05 2.67 -14.63
N GLN A 118 -20.00 1.73 -14.66
CA GLN A 118 -21.32 1.93 -14.06
C GLN A 118 -21.24 2.15 -12.55
N PHE A 119 -20.39 1.39 -11.86
CA PHE A 119 -20.18 1.55 -10.42
C PHE A 119 -19.59 2.93 -10.10
N CYS A 120 -18.53 3.32 -10.79
CA CYS A 120 -17.88 4.62 -10.61
C CYS A 120 -18.83 5.77 -10.95
N ALA A 121 -19.58 5.69 -12.06
CA ALA A 121 -20.56 6.70 -12.45
C ALA A 121 -21.71 6.83 -11.44
N LYS A 122 -22.23 5.71 -10.93
CA LYS A 122 -23.26 5.73 -9.88
C LYS A 122 -22.73 6.37 -8.60
N ARG A 123 -21.47 6.08 -8.25
CA ARG A 123 -20.84 6.60 -7.04
C ARG A 123 -20.48 8.08 -7.15
N ALA A 124 -20.00 8.54 -8.29
CA ALA A 124 -19.71 9.94 -8.56
C ALA A 124 -20.96 10.85 -8.44
N ARG A 125 -22.15 10.30 -8.68
CA ARG A 125 -23.43 11.01 -8.44
C ARG A 125 -23.79 11.14 -6.95
N LEU A 126 -23.32 10.23 -6.11
CA LEU A 126 -23.63 10.19 -4.67
C LEU A 126 -22.55 10.90 -3.83
N HIS A 127 -21.30 10.82 -4.27
CA HIS A 127 -20.14 11.43 -3.62
C HIS A 127 -19.38 12.22 -4.67
N HIS A 128 -19.43 13.55 -4.58
CA HIS A 128 -18.72 14.42 -5.52
C HIS A 128 -17.20 14.28 -5.32
N ASN A 129 -16.47 14.07 -6.43
CA ASN A 129 -15.01 14.18 -6.55
C ASN A 129 -14.19 13.32 -5.56
N THR A 130 -14.37 12.00 -5.55
CA THR A 130 -13.52 11.12 -4.73
C THR A 130 -12.93 9.99 -5.58
N TYR A 131 -11.61 9.99 -5.76
CA TYR A 131 -10.87 8.82 -6.26
C TYR A 131 -11.01 7.68 -5.25
N MET A 132 -11.14 6.46 -5.76
CA MET A 132 -11.29 5.26 -4.93
C MET A 132 -10.18 4.25 -5.26
N PRO A 133 -9.70 3.48 -4.28
CA PRO A 133 -8.78 2.38 -4.55
C PRO A 133 -9.41 1.38 -5.54
N LEU A 134 -8.62 0.92 -6.51
CA LEU A 134 -9.10 0.00 -7.54
C LEU A 134 -9.54 -1.34 -6.93
N GLU A 135 -8.86 -1.80 -5.89
CA GLU A 135 -9.16 -3.03 -5.16
C GLU A 135 -10.57 -2.99 -4.56
N TYR A 136 -10.96 -1.83 -4.03
CA TYR A 136 -12.30 -1.62 -3.49
C TYR A 136 -13.37 -1.75 -4.57
N VAL A 137 -13.11 -1.17 -5.75
CA VAL A 137 -14.06 -1.20 -6.87
C VAL A 137 -14.19 -2.61 -7.44
N LEU A 138 -13.07 -3.33 -7.61
CA LEU A 138 -13.06 -4.72 -8.08
C LEU A 138 -13.84 -5.65 -7.14
N ALA A 139 -13.63 -5.51 -5.82
CA ALA A 139 -14.36 -6.28 -4.82
C ALA A 139 -15.88 -6.01 -4.86
N LYS A 140 -16.29 -4.75 -5.02
CA LYS A 140 -17.72 -4.37 -5.08
C LYS A 140 -18.39 -4.75 -6.39
N THR A 141 -17.64 -4.85 -7.48
CA THR A 141 -18.14 -5.23 -8.80
C THR A 141 -18.04 -6.73 -9.07
N LYS A 142 -17.52 -7.51 -8.11
CA LYS A 142 -17.30 -8.97 -8.21
C LYS A 142 -16.45 -9.31 -9.44
N ILE A 143 -15.38 -8.53 -9.63
CA ILE A 143 -14.42 -8.71 -10.70
C ILE A 143 -13.17 -9.31 -10.08
N ASP A 144 -12.97 -10.60 -10.31
CA ASP A 144 -11.85 -11.36 -9.72
C ASP A 144 -10.63 -11.41 -10.66
N ASP A 145 -10.67 -10.66 -11.77
CA ASP A 145 -9.62 -10.68 -12.80
C ASP A 145 -8.50 -9.69 -12.46
N VAL A 146 -7.34 -10.23 -12.09
CA VAL A 146 -6.14 -9.49 -11.72
C VAL A 146 -5.62 -8.63 -12.88
N ASN A 147 -5.88 -9.03 -14.13
CA ASN A 147 -5.42 -8.28 -15.31
C ASN A 147 -6.23 -7.00 -15.55
N MET A 148 -7.28 -6.74 -14.77
CA MET A 148 -8.10 -5.53 -14.91
C MET A 148 -7.32 -4.25 -14.59
N VAL A 149 -6.25 -4.34 -13.81
CA VAL A 149 -5.33 -3.22 -13.61
C VAL A 149 -4.74 -2.76 -14.95
N ASP A 150 -4.19 -3.70 -15.72
CA ASP A 150 -3.57 -3.40 -17.02
C ASP A 150 -4.62 -2.94 -18.04
N VAL A 151 -5.81 -3.55 -18.02
CA VAL A 151 -6.92 -3.16 -18.91
C VAL A 151 -7.41 -1.74 -18.62
N VAL A 152 -7.50 -1.36 -17.35
CA VAL A 152 -7.95 -0.01 -16.94
C VAL A 152 -6.88 1.04 -17.23
N LEU A 153 -5.60 0.71 -17.04
CA LEU A 153 -4.47 1.62 -17.34
C LEU A 153 -4.21 1.78 -18.85
N SER A 154 -4.43 0.72 -19.63
CA SER A 154 -4.15 0.70 -21.07
C SER A 154 -5.30 1.23 -21.93
N ASN A 155 -6.43 1.63 -21.31
CA ASN A 155 -7.62 2.09 -22.02
C ASN A 155 -7.88 3.59 -21.72
N PRO A 156 -7.18 4.51 -22.42
CA PRO A 156 -7.35 5.95 -22.24
C PRO A 156 -8.73 6.46 -22.66
N ASP A 157 -9.50 5.66 -23.42
CA ASP A 157 -10.86 5.97 -23.85
C ASP A 157 -11.93 5.47 -22.87
N ALA A 158 -11.53 4.80 -21.78
CA ALA A 158 -12.47 4.46 -20.72
C ALA A 158 -13.00 5.77 -20.10
N ALA A 159 -14.32 5.85 -19.88
CA ALA A 159 -14.95 6.96 -19.13
C ALA A 159 -14.62 6.91 -17.61
N LEU A 160 -13.37 6.59 -17.29
CA LEU A 160 -12.79 6.47 -15.97
C LEU A 160 -11.55 7.34 -15.94
N ASP A 161 -11.50 8.25 -14.97
CA ASP A 161 -10.26 8.96 -14.67
C ASP A 161 -9.42 8.07 -13.73
N VAL A 162 -8.32 7.54 -14.26
CA VAL A 162 -7.46 6.57 -13.59
C VAL A 162 -6.18 7.27 -13.18
N GLN A 163 -6.01 7.50 -11.88
CA GLN A 163 -4.78 8.06 -11.34
C GLN A 163 -3.92 6.94 -10.74
N ALA A 164 -2.72 6.75 -11.29
CA ALA A 164 -1.71 5.94 -10.64
C ALA A 164 -1.27 6.63 -9.33
N GLY A 165 -1.79 6.15 -8.21
CA GLY A 165 -1.44 6.67 -6.89
C GLY A 165 -0.25 5.90 -6.31
N VAL A 166 0.93 6.52 -6.27
CA VAL A 166 1.96 6.06 -5.33
C VAL A 166 1.56 6.58 -3.96
N ARG A 167 1.23 5.68 -3.04
CA ARG A 167 0.94 6.03 -1.65
C ARG A 167 2.26 6.32 -0.93
N ILE A 168 2.88 7.46 -1.27
CA ILE A 168 3.98 8.01 -0.49
C ILE A 168 3.37 8.39 0.86
N LYS A 169 3.70 7.62 1.91
CA LYS A 169 3.25 7.90 3.27
C LYS A 169 3.44 9.39 3.55
N PRO A 170 2.40 10.15 3.90
CA PRO A 170 2.61 11.47 4.45
C PRO A 170 3.54 11.29 5.64
N LYS A 171 4.56 12.14 5.74
CA LYS A 171 5.57 12.19 6.80
C LYS A 171 4.92 12.59 8.15
N ARG A 172 3.83 11.92 8.56
CA ARG A 172 3.19 12.08 9.87
C ARG A 172 4.27 11.73 10.88
N THR A 173 4.56 12.63 11.79
CA THR A 173 5.51 12.37 12.88
C THR A 173 5.02 11.17 13.69
N PRO A 174 5.92 10.25 14.09
CA PRO A 174 5.55 9.19 15.03
C PRO A 174 4.89 9.78 16.26
N ARG A 175 3.78 9.18 16.71
CA ARG A 175 3.00 9.71 17.83
C ARG A 175 2.41 8.61 18.69
N ALA A 176 2.32 8.88 19.99
CA ALA A 176 1.50 8.10 20.90
C ALA A 176 0.03 8.52 20.75
N VAL A 177 -0.88 7.55 20.79
CA VAL A 177 -2.33 7.78 20.64
C VAL A 177 -3.11 7.04 21.71
N VAL A 178 -4.39 7.41 21.87
CA VAL A 178 -5.39 6.55 22.50
C VAL A 178 -6.29 5.98 21.41
N ALA A 179 -6.14 4.69 21.12
CA ALA A 179 -6.88 3.98 20.09
C ALA A 179 -8.01 3.15 20.70
N PHE A 180 -9.21 3.26 20.13
CA PHE A 180 -10.34 2.37 20.38
C PHE A 180 -10.59 1.54 19.12
N VAL A 181 -10.50 0.22 19.23
CA VAL A 181 -10.59 -0.71 18.10
C VAL A 181 -11.88 -1.50 18.17
N ASP A 182 -12.69 -1.43 17.13
CA ASP A 182 -13.81 -2.33 16.89
C ASP A 182 -13.29 -3.66 16.32
N GLY A 183 -13.03 -4.60 17.22
CA GLY A 183 -12.51 -5.92 16.90
C GLY A 183 -13.56 -6.91 16.42
N ASP A 184 -14.80 -6.48 16.12
CA ASP A 184 -15.85 -7.41 15.71
C ASP A 184 -15.56 -8.05 14.35
N VAL A 185 -15.16 -7.23 13.37
CA VAL A 185 -14.95 -7.67 11.98
C VAL A 185 -13.50 -7.49 11.52
N LEU A 186 -12.70 -6.71 12.25
CA LEU A 186 -11.33 -6.40 11.84
C LEU A 186 -10.38 -7.57 12.14
N PRO A 187 -9.56 -8.03 11.18
CA PRO A 187 -8.47 -8.96 11.46
C PRO A 187 -7.27 -8.23 12.12
N ALA A 188 -6.46 -8.96 12.88
CA ALA A 188 -5.29 -8.40 13.59
C ALA A 188 -4.29 -7.72 12.64
N VAL A 189 -4.12 -8.26 11.42
CA VAL A 189 -3.27 -7.67 10.37
C VAL A 189 -3.76 -6.27 9.99
N ALA A 190 -5.08 -6.09 9.81
CA ALA A 190 -5.63 -4.78 9.46
C ALA A 190 -5.43 -3.74 10.57
N VAL A 191 -5.55 -4.13 11.84
CA VAL A 191 -5.27 -3.23 12.97
C VAL A 191 -3.81 -2.79 12.96
N ASN A 192 -2.89 -3.72 12.70
CA ASN A 192 -1.47 -3.42 12.59
C ASN A 192 -1.15 -2.48 11.42
N GLU A 193 -1.75 -2.72 10.26
CA GLU A 193 -1.60 -1.86 9.07
C GLU A 193 -2.15 -0.46 9.31
N MET A 194 -3.32 -0.33 9.93
CA MET A 194 -3.90 0.97 10.29
C MET A 194 -3.02 1.74 11.28
N CYS A 195 -2.47 1.08 12.30
CA CYS A 195 -1.49 1.69 13.21
C CYS A 195 -0.24 2.18 12.45
N ASN A 196 0.28 1.37 11.53
CA ASN A 196 1.46 1.71 10.73
C ASN A 196 1.19 2.89 9.77
N GLU A 197 -0.02 2.97 9.22
CA GLU A 197 -0.44 4.07 8.33
C GLU A 197 -0.64 5.39 9.10
N LEU A 198 -1.08 5.31 10.35
CA LEU A 198 -1.19 6.47 11.25
C LEU A 198 0.13 6.91 11.89
N ASN A 199 1.19 6.12 11.69
CA ASN A 199 2.51 6.22 12.33
C ASN A 199 2.43 6.21 13.87
N VAL A 200 1.67 5.25 14.40
CA VAL A 200 1.42 5.07 15.84
C VAL A 200 2.61 4.38 16.52
N LEU A 201 3.13 4.99 17.59
CA LEU A 201 4.11 4.37 18.50
C LEU A 201 3.38 3.44 19.46
N LYS A 202 3.26 2.15 19.11
CA LYS A 202 2.42 1.18 19.82
C LYS A 202 2.81 1.03 21.29
N GLU A 203 4.10 1.05 21.59
CA GLU A 203 4.65 0.86 22.94
C GLU A 203 4.30 2.01 23.90
N SER A 204 4.05 3.20 23.34
CA SER A 204 3.66 4.41 24.09
C SER A 204 2.18 4.75 23.94
N SER A 205 1.41 3.92 23.23
CA SER A 205 0.00 4.15 22.94
C SER A 205 -0.89 3.31 23.85
N ILE A 206 -2.10 3.81 24.11
CA ILE A 206 -3.13 3.06 24.81
C ILE A 206 -4.05 2.49 23.74
N VAL A 207 -4.12 1.17 23.61
CA VAL A 207 -5.01 0.49 22.66
C VAL A 207 -6.07 -0.27 23.43
N THR A 208 -7.33 0.12 23.25
CA THR A 208 -8.50 -0.56 23.84
C THR A 208 -9.23 -1.28 22.72
N ILE A 209 -9.21 -2.61 22.75
CA ILE A 209 -9.91 -3.44 21.76
C ILE A 209 -11.22 -3.91 22.36
N VAL A 210 -12.32 -3.69 21.66
CA VAL A 210 -13.65 -4.16 22.05
C VAL A 210 -14.19 -5.05 20.94
N ARG A 211 -14.73 -6.23 21.27
CA ARG A 211 -15.29 -7.18 20.29
C ARG A 211 -16.53 -7.88 20.80
N GLN A 212 -17.28 -8.56 19.91
CA GLN A 212 -18.34 -9.47 20.31
C GLN A 212 -17.76 -10.81 20.80
N PRO A 213 -18.53 -11.60 21.57
CA PRO A 213 -18.06 -12.90 22.06
C PRO A 213 -17.65 -13.85 20.94
N ASP A 214 -18.39 -13.84 19.84
CA ASP A 214 -18.21 -14.74 18.69
C ASP A 214 -17.15 -14.27 17.68
N SER A 215 -16.61 -13.05 17.85
CA SER A 215 -15.56 -12.51 17.00
C SER A 215 -14.20 -13.14 17.32
N ASN A 216 -13.29 -13.13 16.35
CA ASN A 216 -11.93 -13.61 16.56
C ASN A 216 -11.19 -12.71 17.56
N PRO A 217 -10.48 -13.27 18.55
CA PRO A 217 -9.65 -12.47 19.44
C PRO A 217 -8.50 -11.82 18.67
N LEU A 218 -8.22 -10.56 19.01
CA LEU A 218 -7.11 -9.77 18.47
C LEU A 218 -5.97 -9.63 19.46
N SER A 219 -6.26 -9.75 20.76
CA SER A 219 -5.28 -9.80 21.84
C SER A 219 -5.80 -10.61 23.03
N ASP A 220 -4.90 -10.95 23.95
CA ASP A 220 -5.25 -11.67 25.18
C ASP A 220 -6.04 -10.81 26.20
N VAL A 221 -6.14 -9.49 25.97
CA VAL A 221 -6.76 -8.52 26.88
C VAL A 221 -7.92 -7.76 26.23
N ASP A 222 -8.51 -8.33 25.17
CA ASP A 222 -9.69 -7.76 24.51
C ASP A 222 -10.87 -7.62 25.49
N ILE A 223 -11.58 -6.51 25.40
CA ILE A 223 -12.84 -6.30 26.12
C ILE A 223 -13.96 -6.99 25.32
N VAL A 224 -14.53 -8.04 25.90
CA VAL A 224 -15.67 -8.75 25.31
C VAL A 224 -16.97 -8.06 25.70
N CYS A 225 -17.66 -7.50 24.71
CA CYS A 225 -18.96 -6.85 24.88
C CYS A 225 -20.07 -7.89 25.11
N PRO A 226 -21.12 -7.59 25.90
CA PRO A 226 -22.32 -8.43 25.92
C PRO A 226 -22.95 -8.53 24.53
N ALA A 227 -23.37 -9.74 24.13
CA ALA A 227 -23.87 -10.04 22.78
C ALA A 227 -25.06 -9.17 22.32
N VAL A 228 -25.84 -8.62 23.27
CA VAL A 228 -27.00 -7.76 22.97
C VAL A 228 -26.61 -6.30 22.69
N ILE A 229 -25.38 -5.91 23.00
CA ILE A 229 -24.90 -4.53 22.87
C ILE A 229 -23.94 -4.46 21.68
N PRO A 230 -24.25 -3.64 20.65
CA PRO A 230 -23.31 -3.37 19.57
C PRO A 230 -21.97 -2.82 20.07
N THR A 231 -20.87 -3.27 19.47
CA THR A 231 -19.50 -2.93 19.89
C THR A 231 -19.25 -1.43 19.94
N TYR A 232 -19.78 -0.69 18.97
CA TYR A 232 -19.62 0.77 18.89
C TYR A 232 -20.20 1.52 20.11
N LEU A 233 -21.24 0.99 20.79
CA LEU A 233 -21.79 1.61 22.00
C LEU A 233 -20.87 1.42 23.21
N SER A 234 -20.22 0.26 23.30
CA SER A 234 -19.22 -0.01 24.34
C SER A 234 -17.97 0.85 24.13
N ILE A 235 -17.55 1.04 22.88
CA ILE A 235 -16.47 1.97 22.55
C ILE A 235 -16.88 3.42 22.85
N GLU A 236 -18.09 3.85 22.49
CA GLU A 236 -18.62 5.17 22.83
C GLU A 236 -18.59 5.41 24.35
N ARG A 237 -19.00 4.40 25.13
CA ARG A 237 -18.95 4.45 26.60
C ARG A 237 -17.52 4.59 27.11
N HIS A 238 -16.56 3.81 26.61
CA HIS A 238 -15.16 3.92 27.06
C HIS A 238 -14.51 5.24 26.66
N ALA A 239 -14.82 5.76 25.48
CA ALA A 239 -14.38 7.10 25.08
C ALA A 239 -14.97 8.18 26.00
N ARG A 240 -16.26 8.06 26.36
CA ARG A 240 -16.90 8.96 27.32
C ARG A 240 -16.26 8.87 28.71
N GLU A 241 -15.98 7.67 29.18
CA GLU A 241 -15.29 7.44 30.46
C GLU A 241 -13.89 8.05 30.45
N LEU A 242 -13.13 7.90 29.37
CA LEU A 242 -11.82 8.56 29.19
C LEU A 242 -11.98 10.09 29.30
N ARG A 243 -12.91 10.67 28.54
CA ARG A 243 -13.17 12.11 28.54
C ARG A 243 -13.50 12.65 29.93
N LEU A 244 -14.31 11.91 30.70
CA LEU A 244 -14.73 12.32 32.04
C LEU A 244 -13.61 12.17 33.08
N ARG A 245 -12.75 11.15 32.95
CA ARG A 245 -11.65 10.89 33.89
C ARG A 245 -10.38 11.68 33.58
N LYS A 246 -10.14 11.98 32.31
CA LYS A 246 -8.98 12.70 31.79
C LYS A 246 -9.46 13.75 30.79
N PRO A 247 -9.99 14.90 31.25
CA PRO A 247 -10.49 15.93 30.37
C PRO A 247 -9.39 16.61 29.54
N ASP A 248 -8.13 16.52 29.99
CA ASP A 248 -6.93 17.15 29.43
C ASP A 248 -6.09 16.17 28.59
N VAL A 249 -6.71 15.16 27.97
CA VAL A 249 -6.01 14.24 27.07
C VAL A 249 -5.43 15.01 25.89
N ARG A 250 -4.10 15.01 25.78
CA ARG A 250 -3.34 15.62 24.67
C ARG A 250 -2.90 14.62 23.61
N HIS A 251 -3.13 13.33 23.83
CA HIS A 251 -2.85 12.30 22.84
C HIS A 251 -3.99 12.28 21.83
N ASP A 252 -3.66 12.14 20.55
CA ASP A 252 -4.66 11.98 19.50
C ASP A 252 -5.56 10.78 19.82
N ILE A 253 -6.86 10.92 19.57
CA ILE A 253 -7.86 9.86 19.75
C ILE A 253 -8.10 9.21 18.40
N VAL A 254 -8.04 7.88 18.33
CA VAL A 254 -8.25 7.15 17.08
C VAL A 254 -9.32 6.09 17.27
N TYR A 255 -10.40 6.16 16.50
CA TYR A 255 -11.36 5.07 16.36
C TYR A 255 -11.01 4.21 15.16
N MET A 256 -10.70 2.93 15.38
CA MET A 256 -10.40 1.96 14.33
C MET A 256 -11.59 1.03 14.13
N CYS A 257 -12.09 0.94 12.91
CA CYS A 257 -13.29 0.18 12.61
C CYS A 257 -13.25 -0.45 11.20
N ALA A 258 -14.20 -1.35 10.93
CA ALA A 258 -14.41 -1.84 9.58
C ALA A 258 -14.97 -0.73 8.67
N ALA A 259 -14.67 -0.80 7.37
CA ALA A 259 -15.13 0.21 6.42
C ALA A 259 -16.65 0.37 6.36
N SER A 260 -17.42 -0.68 6.67
CA SER A 260 -18.89 -0.65 6.75
C SER A 260 -19.43 0.13 7.95
N GLN A 261 -18.62 0.38 8.97
CA GLN A 261 -19.01 1.08 10.19
C GLN A 261 -18.43 2.49 10.27
N PHE A 262 -17.68 2.92 9.26
CA PHE A 262 -16.94 4.18 9.28
C PHE A 262 -17.83 5.37 9.64
N ASP A 263 -18.98 5.49 8.98
CA ASP A 263 -19.93 6.60 9.20
C ASP A 263 -20.51 6.58 10.62
N ILE A 264 -20.72 5.39 11.21
CA ILE A 264 -21.16 5.27 12.61
C ILE A 264 -20.11 5.86 13.55
N TYR A 265 -18.83 5.58 13.30
CA TYR A 265 -17.76 6.11 14.14
C TYR A 265 -17.54 7.61 13.92
N ALA A 266 -17.59 8.07 12.66
CA ALA A 266 -17.37 9.47 12.30
C ALA A 266 -18.51 10.38 12.78
N ASP A 267 -19.76 10.04 12.46
CA ASP A 267 -20.89 10.94 12.63
C ASP A 267 -21.58 10.79 14.00
N ARG A 268 -21.35 9.66 14.69
CA ARG A 268 -21.97 9.39 15.98
C ARG A 268 -20.96 9.27 17.10
N VAL A 269 -20.07 8.29 17.06
CA VAL A 269 -19.19 7.99 18.22
C VAL A 269 -18.25 9.16 18.50
N ALA A 270 -17.56 9.66 17.48
CA ALA A 270 -16.65 10.80 17.63
C ALA A 270 -17.40 12.11 17.93
N PHE A 271 -18.58 12.32 17.32
CA PHE A 271 -19.40 13.49 17.58
C PHE A 271 -19.86 13.57 19.05
N LEU A 272 -20.32 12.46 19.62
CA LEU A 272 -20.78 12.39 21.02
C LEU A 272 -19.64 12.46 22.05
N ASN A 273 -18.39 12.31 21.61
CA ASN A 273 -17.19 12.30 22.44
C ASN A 273 -16.19 13.36 21.97
N SER A 274 -16.48 14.62 22.29
CA SER A 274 -15.57 15.73 22.00
C SER A 274 -14.33 15.73 22.91
N PHE A 275 -13.15 15.76 22.31
CA PHE A 275 -11.87 15.96 23.00
C PHE A 275 -11.28 17.30 22.54
N PRO A 276 -11.36 18.38 23.35
CA PRO A 276 -10.98 19.71 22.89
C PRO A 276 -9.47 19.86 22.66
N ASP A 277 -8.64 19.10 23.39
CA ASP A 277 -7.17 19.22 23.38
C ASP A 277 -6.48 18.14 22.51
N ALA A 278 -7.24 17.33 21.79
CA ALA A 278 -6.73 16.24 20.96
C ALA A 278 -7.35 16.24 19.56
N ASP A 279 -6.57 15.82 18.56
CA ASP A 279 -7.10 15.51 17.25
C ASP A 279 -7.81 14.14 17.31
N VAL A 280 -9.04 14.06 16.78
CA VAL A 280 -9.85 12.85 16.77
C VAL A 280 -9.96 12.32 15.35
N TYR A 281 -9.46 11.12 15.14
CA TYR A 281 -9.46 10.42 13.86
C TYR A 281 -10.40 9.23 13.87
N VAL A 282 -11.00 8.94 12.71
CA VAL A 282 -11.62 7.65 12.42
C VAL A 282 -10.82 6.99 11.30
N CYS A 283 -10.50 5.72 11.48
CA CYS A 283 -9.67 4.93 10.59
C CYS A 283 -10.32 3.58 10.30
N CYS A 284 -10.31 3.21 9.04
CA CYS A 284 -10.59 1.86 8.56
C CYS A 284 -9.51 1.46 7.53
N PRO A 285 -9.43 0.19 7.09
CA PRO A 285 -8.36 -0.26 6.20
C PRO A 285 -8.20 0.56 4.91
N SER A 286 -9.30 1.11 4.39
CA SER A 286 -9.31 1.89 3.16
C SER A 286 -9.29 3.41 3.35
N MET A 287 -9.47 3.94 4.57
CA MET A 287 -9.73 5.36 4.77
C MET A 287 -9.33 5.86 6.16
N ILE A 288 -8.82 7.09 6.21
CA ILE A 288 -8.51 7.81 7.46
C ILE A 288 -9.07 9.22 7.34
N ALA A 289 -9.87 9.64 8.30
CA ALA A 289 -10.38 11.01 8.38
C ALA A 289 -10.08 11.64 9.74
N LEU A 290 -9.71 12.92 9.73
CA LEU A 290 -9.77 13.77 10.91
C LEU A 290 -11.22 14.24 11.04
N VAL A 291 -11.92 13.82 12.09
CA VAL A 291 -13.35 14.12 12.27
C VAL A 291 -13.55 15.30 13.23
N ASN A 292 -12.73 15.41 14.27
CA ASN A 292 -12.67 16.60 15.13
C ASN A 292 -11.23 17.05 15.26
N ALA A 293 -10.93 18.29 14.86
CA ALA A 293 -9.63 18.90 15.09
C ALA A 293 -9.55 19.45 16.52
N LYS A 294 -8.36 19.39 17.13
CA LYS A 294 -8.10 20.04 18.42
C LYS A 294 -8.39 21.55 18.33
N LYS A 295 -8.91 22.11 19.41
CA LYS A 295 -9.17 23.54 19.51
C LYS A 295 -7.85 24.27 19.78
N VAL A 296 -7.43 25.11 18.84
CA VAL A 296 -6.31 26.01 19.04
C VAL A 296 -6.83 27.26 19.74
N ILE A 297 -6.53 27.42 21.02
CA ILE A 297 -6.77 28.68 21.73
C ILE A 297 -5.58 29.59 21.42
N ALA A 298 -5.78 30.63 20.63
CA ALA A 298 -4.77 31.65 20.42
C ALA A 298 -4.55 32.39 21.75
N TYR A 299 -3.31 32.39 22.25
CA TYR A 299 -2.93 33.27 23.34
C TYR A 299 -3.01 34.71 22.82
N GLN A 300 -3.93 35.50 23.39
CA GLN A 300 -4.00 36.95 23.25
C GLN A 300 -3.26 37.61 24.41
#